data_AF-A0AAD4YWK5-F1
#
_entry.id   AF-A0AAD4YWK5-F1
#
_cell.length_a   1.000
_cell.length_b   1.000
_cell.length_c   1.000
_cell.angle_alpha   90.00
_cell.angle_beta   90.00
_cell.angle_gamma   90.00
#
_symmetry.space_group_name_H-M   'P 1'
#
loop_
_entity.id
_entity.type
_entity.pdbx_description
1 polymer ?
#
loop_
_entity_poly.entity_id
_entity_poly.type
_entity_poly.pdbx_seq_one_letter_code
_entity_poly.pdbx_strand_id
1 'polypeptide(L)'
;MAFGETKTQPQTQTPEVVQAKKYDQNDVDKVSHFTPTICVSDSALKFTNVLYNLTPAELYEHAVKYEKGSFITSTGALATRSGAKTGRSPRDKRVVKDATTQDDLWWGKGSPNIEMDEHTFMINRERAVDYLNCLDKVFVNDQFLNWDSENKIKVRIVSARAYHSLFMHNMCIRPTKEELENFGTPDFTIYNAGKFPCNRYTHYMTSSTSIDLHIARKEMVILGTMYAGEMKKGLFSVMHYLMPKRQILSLHSGCNMGKSGDVALFFGLSGTGKTTLSTDHNRYLIGDDEHCWSDKGVSNIEGGCYAKCIDLSREKEPDIWNAIKFGAVLENVVFDDYTRLVNYADKSVTENTRAAYPIEFIPNALIPCVGPHPKNVILLACDAFGVLPPVSKLNLAQTMYHFISGYTALVAGTEDGIKEPTATFSACFGAAFLMLHPTKYAAMLAEKMQTHGATGWLVNTGWSGGSYGSGSRIKLAYTRKIIDAIHSGSLLKTEYKKTKVFGLEIPSEVEEVPSEILDPVNTWSDKNAYNETLMKLAGLFKNNFETFTNYQIGEDNKLTEEILAAGPHC
;
A
#
# COMPACT_ATOMS: atom_id res chain seq x y z
N MET A 1 25.72 -18.67 -68.12
CA MET A 1 26.83 -18.85 -69.09
C MET A 1 28.08 -18.32 -68.40
N ALA A 2 28.89 -19.17 -67.77
CA ALA A 2 29.97 -19.96 -68.38
C ALA A 2 31.18 -19.07 -68.73
N PHE A 3 32.43 -19.38 -68.44
CA PHE A 3 33.14 -20.37 -67.61
C PHE A 3 34.63 -19.94 -67.72
N GLY A 4 35.47 -20.27 -66.73
CA GLY A 4 36.92 -20.04 -66.83
C GLY A 4 37.68 -20.46 -65.58
N GLU A 5 37.80 -21.78 -65.39
CA GLU A 5 38.61 -22.43 -64.35
C GLU A 5 40.11 -22.40 -64.68
N THR A 6 40.98 -22.37 -63.65
CA THR A 6 42.14 -23.28 -63.58
C THR A 6 42.72 -23.44 -62.16
N LYS A 7 42.46 -24.65 -61.62
CA LYS A 7 43.26 -25.56 -60.78
C LYS A 7 44.21 -25.07 -59.66
N THR A 8 43.97 -25.71 -58.51
CA THR A 8 44.63 -25.83 -57.20
C THR A 8 45.92 -26.68 -57.15
N GLN A 9 46.81 -26.40 -56.18
CA GLN A 9 47.24 -27.34 -55.11
C GLN A 9 47.92 -26.61 -53.92
N PRO A 10 47.95 -27.19 -52.70
CA PRO A 10 48.08 -26.46 -51.43
C PRO A 10 49.45 -26.59 -50.75
N GLN A 11 49.85 -25.59 -49.94
CA GLN A 11 50.95 -25.70 -48.98
C GLN A 11 50.45 -25.47 -47.55
N THR A 12 50.66 -26.49 -46.72
CA THR A 12 50.55 -26.49 -45.26
C THR A 12 51.76 -25.78 -44.63
N GLN A 13 51.53 -24.83 -43.73
CA GLN A 13 52.53 -24.34 -42.77
C GLN A 13 51.94 -24.32 -41.36
N THR A 14 52.61 -25.06 -40.48
CA THR A 14 52.47 -25.12 -39.02
C THR A 14 53.00 -23.81 -38.40
N PRO A 15 52.41 -23.27 -37.32
CA PRO A 15 52.91 -22.06 -36.67
C PRO A 15 54.04 -22.35 -35.66
N GLU A 16 55.14 -21.61 -35.75
CA GLU A 16 56.24 -21.57 -34.78
C GLU A 16 55.95 -20.63 -33.60
N VAL A 17 56.44 -21.04 -32.42
CA VAL A 17 56.31 -20.40 -31.12
C VAL A 17 57.38 -19.32 -30.95
N VAL A 18 56.98 -18.08 -30.59
CA VAL A 18 57.91 -16.99 -30.25
C VAL A 18 57.83 -16.65 -28.76
N GLN A 19 58.97 -16.79 -28.08
CA GLN A 19 59.19 -16.51 -26.65
C GLN A 19 59.16 -15.00 -26.33
N ALA A 20 58.60 -14.67 -25.16
CA ALA A 20 58.48 -13.31 -24.65
C ALA A 20 59.81 -12.73 -24.14
N LYS A 21 60.07 -11.45 -24.49
CA LYS A 21 61.20 -10.65 -24.02
C LYS A 21 60.98 -10.15 -22.59
N LYS A 22 62.05 -10.20 -21.78
CA LYS A 22 62.18 -9.56 -20.45
C LYS A 22 62.15 -8.03 -20.56
N TYR A 23 61.49 -7.37 -19.62
CA TYR A 23 61.58 -5.92 -19.41
C TYR A 23 62.25 -5.62 -18.06
N ASP A 24 63.19 -4.67 -18.12
CA ASP A 24 64.05 -4.21 -17.03
C ASP A 24 63.31 -3.23 -16.11
N GLN A 25 63.66 -3.28 -14.82
CA GLN A 25 63.19 -2.38 -13.76
C GLN A 25 64.00 -1.07 -13.78
N ASN A 26 63.30 0.07 -13.76
CA ASN A 26 63.63 1.34 -13.06
C ASN A 26 63.21 2.57 -13.88
N ASP A 27 61.96 3.03 -13.69
CA ASP A 27 61.59 4.45 -13.54
C ASP A 27 60.06 4.56 -13.46
N VAL A 28 59.50 4.64 -12.25
CA VAL A 28 58.18 5.26 -12.04
C VAL A 28 58.15 5.92 -10.66
N ASP A 29 57.74 7.18 -10.68
CA ASP A 29 57.57 8.11 -9.58
C ASP A 29 56.82 7.55 -8.36
N LYS A 30 57.21 8.08 -7.19
CA LYS A 30 56.59 7.87 -5.89
C LYS A 30 55.11 8.29 -5.89
N VAL A 31 54.21 7.31 -5.89
CA VAL A 31 52.87 7.44 -5.33
C VAL A 31 52.82 6.60 -4.06
N SER A 32 52.68 7.24 -2.91
CA SER A 32 52.51 6.55 -1.63
C SER A 32 51.15 5.84 -1.61
N HIS A 33 51.13 4.56 -1.96
CA HIS A 33 50.00 3.70 -1.65
C HIS A 33 49.91 3.54 -0.14
N PHE A 34 48.91 4.18 0.46
CA PHE A 34 48.49 3.88 1.82
C PHE A 34 47.79 2.51 1.77
N THR A 35 48.54 1.44 1.99
CA THR A 35 47.96 0.10 2.19
C THR A 35 47.27 0.12 3.56
N PRO A 36 45.94 0.02 3.65
CA PRO A 36 45.30 -0.07 4.96
C PRO A 36 45.78 -1.35 5.61
N THR A 37 46.42 -1.23 6.77
CA THR A 37 46.68 -2.39 7.61
C THR A 37 45.33 -2.88 8.11
N ILE A 38 44.79 -3.91 7.46
CA ILE A 38 43.55 -4.57 7.89
C ILE A 38 43.89 -5.22 9.23
N CYS A 39 43.42 -4.65 10.33
CA CYS A 39 43.33 -5.35 11.60
C CYS A 39 42.34 -6.50 11.40
N VAL A 40 42.85 -7.70 11.13
CA VAL A 40 42.04 -8.92 11.03
C VAL A 40 41.68 -9.33 12.45
N SER A 41 40.47 -8.99 12.91
CA SER A 41 39.83 -9.69 14.02
C SER A 41 39.14 -10.95 13.50
N ASP A 42 38.97 -11.98 14.33
CA ASP A 42 38.31 -13.24 13.95
C ASP A 42 36.88 -13.06 13.39
N SER A 43 36.22 -11.93 13.68
CA SER A 43 34.95 -11.52 13.08
C SER A 43 35.02 -11.17 11.58
N ALA A 44 36.22 -10.92 11.03
CA ALA A 44 36.43 -10.63 9.61
C ALA A 44 36.50 -11.88 8.71
N LEU A 45 36.48 -13.09 9.29
CA LEU A 45 36.58 -14.36 8.53
C LEU A 45 35.23 -14.89 8.02
N LYS A 46 34.09 -14.34 8.49
CA LYS A 46 32.76 -14.71 7.99
C LYS A 46 32.30 -13.71 6.93
N PHE A 47 32.32 -14.13 5.66
CA PHE A 47 31.78 -13.33 4.55
C PHE A 47 30.28 -13.60 4.37
N THR A 48 29.46 -12.54 4.36
CA THR A 48 28.04 -12.62 4.02
C THR A 48 27.86 -12.56 2.51
N ASN A 49 27.25 -13.58 1.93
CA ASN A 49 26.94 -13.58 0.50
C ASN A 49 25.76 -12.64 0.19
N VAL A 50 25.97 -11.67 -0.69
CA VAL A 50 24.92 -10.75 -1.12
C VAL A 50 24.29 -11.28 -2.41
N LEU A 51 23.01 -11.62 -2.37
CA LEU A 51 22.26 -12.19 -3.48
C LEU A 51 21.36 -11.12 -4.10
N TYR A 52 21.75 -10.62 -5.27
CA TYR A 52 21.08 -9.51 -5.94
C TYR A 52 20.00 -9.98 -6.91
N ASN A 53 18.83 -9.34 -6.84
CA ASN A 53 17.75 -9.40 -7.82
C ASN A 53 17.39 -10.82 -8.27
N LEU A 54 17.37 -11.76 -7.32
CA LEU A 54 17.06 -13.16 -7.60
C LEU A 54 15.66 -13.31 -8.21
N THR A 55 15.54 -14.29 -9.10
CA THR A 55 14.26 -14.67 -9.70
C THR A 55 13.33 -15.32 -8.66
N PRO A 56 12.01 -15.35 -8.90
CA PRO A 56 11.08 -16.09 -8.04
C PRO A 56 11.50 -17.54 -7.80
N ALA A 57 12.02 -18.25 -8.81
CA ALA A 57 12.45 -19.64 -8.66
C ALA A 57 13.60 -19.78 -7.66
N GLU A 58 14.64 -18.96 -7.79
CA GLU A 58 15.78 -18.95 -6.85
C GLU A 58 15.34 -18.56 -5.43
N LEU A 59 14.41 -17.61 -5.30
CA LEU A 59 13.85 -17.22 -4.01
C LEU A 59 13.03 -18.34 -3.36
N TYR A 60 12.28 -19.12 -4.14
CA TYR A 60 11.59 -20.32 -3.67
C TYR A 60 12.58 -21.37 -3.17
N GLU A 61 13.62 -21.66 -3.94
CA GLU A 61 14.67 -22.61 -3.54
C GLU A 61 15.32 -22.19 -2.22
N HIS A 62 15.64 -20.90 -2.08
CA HIS A 62 16.20 -20.37 -0.85
C HIS A 62 15.22 -20.42 0.33
N ALA A 63 13.95 -20.06 0.12
CA ALA A 63 12.95 -20.08 1.17
C ALA A 63 12.71 -21.50 1.67
N VAL A 64 12.44 -22.47 0.77
CA VAL A 64 12.14 -23.86 1.16
C VAL A 64 13.35 -24.54 1.79
N LYS A 65 14.57 -24.29 1.29
CA LYS A 65 15.76 -24.97 1.78
C LYS A 65 16.29 -24.41 3.10
N TYR A 66 16.16 -23.10 3.34
CA TYR A 66 16.85 -22.43 4.46
C TYR A 66 15.91 -21.75 5.45
N GLU A 67 14.65 -21.49 5.11
CA GLU A 67 13.68 -20.88 6.02
C GLU A 67 12.72 -21.92 6.57
N LYS A 68 12.99 -22.36 7.81
CA LYS A 68 12.04 -23.20 8.55
C LYS A 68 10.67 -22.51 8.63
N GLY A 69 9.63 -23.22 8.20
CA GLY A 69 8.26 -22.70 8.18
C GLY A 69 7.82 -22.11 6.84
N SER A 70 8.65 -22.22 5.79
CA SER A 70 8.26 -21.91 4.42
C SER A 70 7.92 -23.19 3.65
N PHE A 71 6.79 -23.18 2.94
CA PHE A 71 6.24 -24.34 2.23
C PHE A 71 5.68 -23.93 0.87
N ILE A 72 5.54 -24.90 -0.02
CA ILE A 72 4.83 -24.72 -1.29
C ILE A 72 3.42 -25.29 -1.10
N THR A 73 2.39 -24.49 -1.39
CA THR A 73 0.99 -24.94 -1.32
C THR A 73 0.60 -25.74 -2.56
N SER A 74 -0.58 -26.36 -2.55
CA SER A 74 -1.10 -27.12 -3.70
C SER A 74 -1.26 -26.29 -4.98
N THR A 75 -1.33 -24.96 -4.87
CA THR A 75 -1.37 -24.04 -6.02
C THR A 75 0.01 -23.61 -6.52
N GLY A 76 1.08 -24.00 -5.81
CA GLY A 76 2.44 -23.57 -6.10
C GLY A 76 2.84 -22.24 -5.45
N ALA A 77 1.98 -21.61 -4.65
CA ALA A 77 2.34 -20.39 -3.92
C ALA A 77 3.29 -20.70 -2.74
N LEU A 78 4.18 -19.76 -2.41
CA LEU A 78 5.05 -19.87 -1.25
C LEU A 78 4.29 -19.45 0.00
N ALA A 79 3.94 -20.40 0.87
CA ALA A 79 3.34 -20.10 2.17
C ALA A 79 4.40 -19.95 3.27
N THR A 80 4.25 -18.95 4.14
CA THR A 80 5.17 -18.73 5.27
C THR A 80 4.49 -18.05 6.47
N ARG A 81 5.24 -17.91 7.57
CA ARG A 81 4.84 -17.24 8.80
C ARG A 81 5.63 -15.96 9.02
N SER A 82 4.95 -14.91 9.50
CA SER A 82 5.55 -13.64 9.90
C SER A 82 5.94 -13.58 11.38
N GLY A 83 5.81 -14.70 12.11
CA GLY A 83 6.15 -14.81 13.52
C GLY A 83 5.09 -14.18 14.43
N ALA A 84 5.53 -13.58 15.54
CA ALA A 84 4.63 -13.02 16.57
C ALA A 84 3.78 -11.83 16.07
N LYS A 85 4.25 -11.13 15.03
CA LYS A 85 3.53 -10.00 14.42
C LYS A 85 2.88 -10.48 13.14
N THR A 86 1.54 -10.57 13.14
CA THR A 86 0.72 -10.97 11.98
C THR A 86 0.05 -9.78 11.30
N GLY A 87 0.44 -8.57 11.69
CA GLY A 87 -0.04 -7.29 11.19
C GLY A 87 0.94 -6.17 11.55
N ARG A 88 0.59 -4.94 11.18
CA ARG A 88 1.41 -3.76 11.43
C ARG A 88 1.58 -3.49 12.92
N SER A 89 2.63 -2.77 13.28
CA SER A 89 2.92 -2.27 14.63
C SER A 89 2.96 -0.73 14.68
N PRO A 90 1.81 -0.02 14.55
CA PRO A 90 1.78 1.44 14.46
C PRO A 90 2.43 2.16 15.65
N ARG A 91 2.32 1.57 16.85
CA ARG A 91 2.93 2.11 18.08
C ARG A 91 4.45 2.00 18.11
N ASP A 92 5.04 1.18 17.24
CA ASP A 92 6.48 0.97 17.11
C ASP A 92 7.06 1.68 15.85
N LYS A 93 6.22 2.38 15.07
CA LYS A 93 6.69 3.28 13.99
C LYS A 93 7.36 4.49 14.61
N ARG A 94 8.49 4.92 14.05
CA ARG A 94 9.22 6.13 14.44
C ARG A 94 9.72 6.88 13.23
N VAL A 95 9.80 8.19 13.32
CA VAL A 95 10.31 9.07 12.26
C VAL A 95 11.33 10.02 12.88
N VAL A 96 12.50 10.12 12.27
CA VAL A 96 13.54 11.04 12.74
C VAL A 96 13.06 12.49 12.57
N LYS A 97 13.11 13.25 13.66
CA LYS A 97 12.78 14.67 13.70
C LYS A 97 14.07 15.48 13.58
N ASP A 98 14.33 15.97 12.38
CA ASP A 98 15.50 16.76 12.00
C ASP A 98 15.07 18.05 11.30
N ALA A 99 16.02 18.84 10.80
CA ALA A 99 15.72 20.09 10.08
C ALA A 99 14.88 19.88 8.79
N THR A 100 14.86 18.67 8.22
CA THR A 100 14.05 18.34 7.05
C THR A 100 12.59 18.06 7.42
N THR A 101 12.36 17.48 8.60
CA THR A 101 11.04 16.95 8.99
C THR A 101 10.33 17.73 10.09
N GLN A 102 11.04 18.53 10.90
CA GLN A 102 10.47 19.14 12.11
C GLN A 102 9.27 20.05 11.83
N ASP A 103 9.34 20.88 10.79
CA ASP A 103 8.36 21.92 10.46
C ASP A 103 7.35 21.43 9.41
N ASP A 104 7.59 20.25 8.86
CA ASP A 104 7.00 19.80 7.62
C ASP A 104 6.06 18.63 7.85
N LEU A 105 6.45 17.70 8.73
CA LEU A 105 5.64 16.55 9.09
C LEU A 105 4.56 16.92 10.10
N TRP A 106 3.47 16.18 10.06
CA TRP A 106 2.45 16.25 11.09
C TRP A 106 2.94 15.52 12.34
N TRP A 107 3.09 16.24 13.44
CA TRP A 107 3.48 15.73 14.75
C TRP A 107 2.35 15.90 15.77
N GLY A 108 2.42 15.16 16.88
CA GLY A 108 1.54 15.35 18.03
C GLY A 108 0.26 14.50 18.00
N LYS A 109 -0.77 14.96 18.74
CA LYS A 109 -2.00 14.19 18.95
C LYS A 109 -2.72 13.90 17.62
N GLY A 110 -3.08 12.64 17.40
CA GLY A 110 -3.74 12.18 16.18
C GLY A 110 -2.78 11.80 15.04
N SER A 111 -1.53 12.26 15.08
CA SER A 111 -0.53 11.92 14.08
C SER A 111 -0.05 10.47 14.20
N PRO A 112 0.17 9.75 13.09
CA PRO A 112 0.84 8.45 13.10
C PRO A 112 2.37 8.56 13.28
N ASN A 113 2.94 9.77 13.23
CA ASN A 113 4.37 9.99 13.24
C ASN A 113 4.85 10.23 14.68
N ILE A 114 5.54 9.23 15.22
CA ILE A 114 6.14 9.29 16.55
C ILE A 114 7.61 9.69 16.35
N GLU A 115 8.03 10.76 17.01
CA GLU A 115 9.37 11.32 16.83
C GLU A 115 10.48 10.40 17.39
N MET A 116 11.67 10.56 16.82
CA MET A 116 12.94 10.00 17.28
C MET A 116 14.08 10.96 16.93
N ASP A 117 15.18 10.94 17.69
CA ASP A 117 16.43 11.61 17.33
C ASP A 117 17.29 10.77 16.35
N GLU A 118 18.23 11.43 15.65
CA GLU A 118 19.13 10.76 14.70
C GLU A 118 20.05 9.75 15.38
N HIS A 119 20.51 10.02 16.61
CA HIS A 119 21.43 9.13 17.33
C HIS A 119 20.81 7.74 17.58
N THR A 120 19.56 7.73 18.04
CA THR A 120 18.76 6.52 18.27
C THR A 120 18.52 5.75 16.98
N PHE A 121 18.22 6.46 15.88
CA PHE A 121 18.09 5.85 14.57
C PHE A 121 19.40 5.17 14.15
N MET A 122 20.53 5.84 14.34
CA MET A 122 21.84 5.28 14.00
C MET A 122 22.17 4.03 14.82
N ILE A 123 21.82 3.98 16.11
CA ILE A 123 21.96 2.75 16.92
C ILE A 123 21.14 1.61 16.32
N ASN A 124 19.87 1.82 16.00
CA ASN A 124 19.02 0.77 15.43
C ASN A 124 19.49 0.36 14.02
N ARG A 125 19.96 1.32 13.22
CA ARG A 125 20.55 1.08 11.91
C ARG A 125 21.80 0.22 12.00
N GLU A 126 22.75 0.55 12.88
CA GLU A 126 23.95 -0.25 13.12
C GLU A 126 23.59 -1.68 13.55
N ARG A 127 22.65 -1.83 14.50
CA ARG A 127 22.16 -3.15 14.91
C ARG A 127 21.58 -3.97 13.76
N ALA A 128 20.81 -3.33 12.88
CA ALA A 128 20.25 -4.00 11.71
C ALA A 128 21.34 -4.43 10.73
N VAL A 129 22.30 -3.54 10.43
CA VAL A 129 23.43 -3.81 9.54
C VAL A 129 24.32 -4.91 10.10
N ASP A 130 24.68 -4.86 11.39
CA ASP A 130 25.49 -5.88 12.06
C ASP A 130 24.80 -7.24 12.01
N TYR A 131 23.49 -7.28 12.30
CA TYR A 131 22.72 -8.52 12.17
C TYR A 131 22.78 -9.08 10.76
N LEU A 132 22.53 -8.25 9.74
CA LEU A 132 22.55 -8.65 8.34
C LEU A 132 23.95 -9.16 7.92
N ASN A 133 25.02 -8.49 8.36
CA ASN A 133 26.42 -8.90 8.13
C ASN A 133 26.86 -10.13 8.93
N CYS A 134 26.08 -10.56 9.94
CA CYS A 134 26.34 -11.81 10.66
C CYS A 134 25.69 -13.03 9.99
N LEU A 135 24.82 -12.82 8.99
CA LEU A 135 24.16 -13.90 8.26
C LEU A 135 25.09 -14.51 7.21
N ASP A 136 24.83 -15.77 6.84
CA ASP A 136 25.59 -16.42 5.75
C ASP A 136 25.27 -15.79 4.38
N LYS A 137 24.07 -15.20 4.27
CA LYS A 137 23.60 -14.49 3.08
C LYS A 137 22.53 -13.46 3.40
N VAL A 138 22.41 -12.48 2.51
CA VAL A 138 21.33 -11.49 2.49
C VAL A 138 20.79 -11.35 1.07
N PHE A 139 19.55 -10.91 0.95
CA PHE A 139 18.88 -10.71 -0.33
C PHE A 139 18.74 -9.21 -0.59
N VAL A 140 19.13 -8.77 -1.78
CA VAL A 140 19.05 -7.38 -2.21
C VAL A 140 18.22 -7.27 -3.48
N ASN A 141 17.20 -6.43 -3.47
CA ASN A 141 16.33 -6.21 -4.62
C ASN A 141 16.25 -4.71 -4.91
N ASP A 142 16.67 -4.35 -6.12
CA ASP A 142 16.54 -3.02 -6.68
C ASP A 142 15.25 -2.98 -7.50
N GLN A 143 14.35 -2.06 -7.14
CA GLN A 143 13.01 -1.97 -7.72
C GLN A 143 12.58 -0.51 -7.88
N PHE A 144 11.47 -0.28 -8.59
CA PHE A 144 10.85 1.04 -8.69
C PHE A 144 9.53 1.10 -7.92
N LEU A 145 9.18 2.31 -7.48
CA LEU A 145 7.82 2.71 -7.14
C LEU A 145 7.32 3.73 -8.16
N ASN A 146 6.00 3.81 -8.30
CA ASN A 146 5.27 4.71 -9.19
C ASN A 146 5.47 4.40 -10.69
N TRP A 147 4.38 4.02 -11.35
CA TRP A 147 4.39 3.71 -12.79
C TRP A 147 4.54 4.93 -13.69
N ASP A 148 4.35 6.15 -13.17
CA ASP A 148 4.68 7.38 -13.90
C ASP A 148 6.20 7.50 -14.08
N SER A 149 6.66 7.40 -15.33
CA SER A 149 8.08 7.36 -15.69
C SER A 149 8.88 8.58 -15.23
N GLU A 150 8.25 9.75 -15.12
CA GLU A 150 8.91 10.98 -14.66
C GLU A 150 9.01 11.08 -13.14
N ASN A 151 8.16 10.33 -12.43
CA ASN A 151 8.05 10.37 -10.98
C ASN A 151 8.36 9.02 -10.32
N LYS A 152 9.04 8.12 -11.06
CA LYS A 152 9.61 6.87 -10.54
C LYS A 152 10.53 7.16 -9.35
N ILE A 153 10.48 6.30 -8.34
CA ILE A 153 11.39 6.31 -7.19
C ILE A 153 12.16 4.99 -7.17
N LYS A 154 13.49 5.06 -7.16
CA LYS A 154 14.36 3.88 -7.04
C LYS A 154 14.46 3.44 -5.61
N VAL A 155 14.13 2.19 -5.32
CA VAL A 155 14.21 1.62 -3.98
C VAL A 155 15.12 0.41 -3.96
N ARG A 156 15.97 0.33 -2.92
CA ARG A 156 16.79 -0.85 -2.63
C ARG A 156 16.29 -1.49 -1.35
N ILE A 157 15.94 -2.77 -1.43
CA ILE A 157 15.48 -3.55 -0.28
C ILE A 157 16.58 -4.53 0.08
N VAL A 158 17.11 -4.43 1.29
CA VAL A 158 18.04 -5.41 1.87
C VAL A 158 17.28 -6.22 2.92
N SER A 159 17.23 -7.54 2.77
CA SER A 159 16.44 -8.40 3.64
C SER A 159 17.16 -9.68 4.06
N ALA A 160 16.85 -10.14 5.27
CA ALA A 160 17.38 -11.39 5.83
C ALA A 160 16.69 -12.65 5.29
N ARG A 161 15.52 -12.53 4.66
CA ARG A 161 14.66 -13.65 4.23
C ARG A 161 14.36 -13.56 2.73
N ALA A 162 14.48 -14.69 2.03
CA ALA A 162 14.06 -14.86 0.64
C ALA A 162 12.58 -14.55 0.45
N TYR A 163 11.74 -14.91 1.42
CA TYR A 163 10.33 -14.54 1.44
C TYR A 163 10.12 -13.01 1.35
N HIS A 164 10.87 -12.22 2.13
CA HIS A 164 10.74 -10.76 2.13
C HIS A 164 11.19 -10.16 0.79
N SER A 165 12.26 -10.71 0.21
CA SER A 165 12.69 -10.37 -1.15
C SER A 165 11.62 -10.69 -2.19
N LEU A 166 11.02 -11.89 -2.16
CA LEU A 166 9.95 -12.28 -3.08
C LEU A 166 8.69 -11.41 -2.91
N PHE A 167 8.35 -11.07 -1.67
CA PHE A 167 7.26 -10.15 -1.37
C PHE A 167 7.51 -8.78 -2.04
N MET A 168 8.70 -8.19 -1.88
CA MET A 168 9.01 -6.89 -2.48
C MET A 168 9.16 -6.96 -4.01
N HIS A 169 9.63 -8.10 -4.54
CA HIS A 169 9.60 -8.38 -5.97
C HIS A 169 8.17 -8.40 -6.54
N ASN A 170 7.19 -8.85 -5.75
CA ASN A 170 5.78 -8.80 -6.14
C ASN A 170 5.18 -7.39 -5.97
N MET A 171 5.48 -6.71 -4.85
CA MET A 171 4.83 -5.44 -4.51
C MET A 171 5.43 -4.21 -5.18
N CYS A 172 6.69 -4.24 -5.60
CA CYS A 172 7.32 -3.15 -6.33
C CYS A 172 7.31 -3.41 -7.83
N ILE A 173 7.61 -2.36 -8.60
CA ILE A 173 7.73 -2.42 -10.05
C ILE A 173 9.10 -2.97 -10.39
N ARG A 174 9.12 -4.08 -11.13
CA ARG A 174 10.33 -4.79 -11.53
C ARG A 174 11.08 -4.02 -12.62
N PRO A 175 12.35 -3.65 -12.39
CA PRO A 175 13.16 -3.05 -13.44
C PRO A 175 13.45 -4.08 -14.54
N THR A 176 13.60 -3.58 -15.77
CA THR A 176 14.18 -4.37 -16.86
C THR A 176 15.67 -4.64 -16.60
N LYS A 177 16.26 -5.59 -17.35
CA LYS A 177 17.69 -5.90 -17.23
C LYS A 177 18.57 -4.65 -17.48
N GLU A 178 18.23 -3.83 -18.46
CA GLU A 178 18.94 -2.58 -18.77
C GLU A 178 18.79 -1.54 -17.65
N GLU A 179 17.59 -1.41 -17.07
CA GLU A 179 17.36 -0.52 -15.91
C GLU A 179 18.13 -1.00 -14.67
N LEU A 180 18.34 -2.31 -14.48
CA LEU A 180 19.19 -2.84 -13.40
C LEU A 180 20.67 -2.53 -13.61
N GLU A 181 21.17 -2.73 -14.84
CA GLU A 181 22.55 -2.40 -15.20
C GLU A 181 22.84 -0.89 -14.98
N ASN A 182 21.84 -0.05 -15.21
CA ASN A 182 21.90 1.40 -15.07
C ASN A 182 21.21 1.94 -13.80
N PHE A 183 20.95 1.10 -12.80
CA PHE A 183 20.12 1.49 -11.64
C PHE A 183 20.75 2.63 -10.83
N GLY A 184 22.08 2.64 -10.74
CA GLY A 184 22.85 3.65 -10.00
C GLY A 184 22.52 3.65 -8.51
N THR A 185 22.48 4.85 -7.91
CA THR A 185 22.16 5.03 -6.49
C THR A 185 20.64 4.99 -6.27
N PRO A 186 20.12 4.19 -5.31
CA PRO A 186 18.71 4.20 -4.95
C PRO A 186 18.31 5.55 -4.32
N ASP A 187 17.06 5.95 -4.55
CA ASP A 187 16.46 7.12 -3.90
C ASP A 187 16.02 6.83 -2.47
N PHE A 188 15.84 5.55 -2.11
CA PHE A 188 15.51 5.13 -0.75
C PHE A 188 15.96 3.68 -0.48
N THR A 189 16.44 3.38 0.73
CA THR A 189 16.91 2.03 1.10
C THR A 189 16.20 1.49 2.34
N ILE A 190 15.77 0.23 2.30
CA ILE A 190 15.22 -0.49 3.45
C ILE A 190 16.24 -1.52 3.96
N TYR A 191 16.51 -1.49 5.26
CA TYR A 191 17.22 -2.54 5.98
C TYR A 191 16.22 -3.37 6.79
N ASN A 192 15.74 -4.46 6.19
CA ASN A 192 14.84 -5.39 6.87
C ASN A 192 15.63 -6.47 7.64
N ALA A 193 15.95 -6.12 8.89
CA ALA A 193 16.51 -6.99 9.90
C ALA A 193 15.42 -7.52 10.86
N GLY A 194 14.17 -7.65 10.38
CA GLY A 194 12.98 -7.90 11.20
C GLY A 194 13.01 -9.16 12.08
N LYS A 195 13.87 -10.12 11.77
CA LYS A 195 14.10 -11.32 12.60
C LYS A 195 14.91 -11.02 13.87
N PHE A 196 15.65 -9.91 13.90
CA PHE A 196 16.45 -9.46 15.03
C PHE A 196 15.66 -8.44 15.87
N PRO A 197 15.57 -8.60 17.20
CA PRO A 197 14.79 -7.70 18.03
C PRO A 197 15.47 -6.32 18.18
N CYS A 198 14.63 -5.29 18.25
CA CYS A 198 15.06 -3.99 18.75
C CYS A 198 15.40 -4.07 20.25
N ASN A 199 16.35 -3.24 20.69
CA ASN A 199 16.65 -3.09 22.11
C ASN A 199 15.65 -2.12 22.74
N ARG A 200 14.73 -2.64 23.56
CA ARG A 200 13.71 -1.85 24.29
C ARG A 200 14.27 -0.80 25.25
N TYR A 201 15.56 -0.87 25.58
CA TYR A 201 16.22 0.11 26.45
C TYR A 201 16.88 1.26 25.67
N THR A 202 16.91 1.19 24.33
CA THR A 202 17.30 2.32 23.50
C THR A 202 16.23 3.42 23.65
N HIS A 203 16.65 4.69 23.63
CA HIS A 203 15.75 5.84 23.71
C HIS A 203 14.61 5.76 22.66
N TYR A 204 13.44 6.32 22.95
CA TYR A 204 12.20 6.22 22.15
C TYR A 204 11.59 4.81 21.95
N MET A 205 12.29 3.71 22.28
CA MET A 205 11.78 2.36 22.07
C MET A 205 10.80 1.93 23.15
N THR A 206 9.71 1.27 22.73
CA THR A 206 8.63 0.84 23.64
C THR A 206 8.43 -0.67 23.65
N SER A 207 9.07 -1.40 22.74
CA SER A 207 8.96 -2.84 22.60
C SER A 207 10.24 -3.43 21.98
N SER A 208 10.23 -4.73 21.69
CA SER A 208 11.28 -5.38 20.91
C SER A 208 11.13 -5.18 19.39
N THR A 209 10.15 -4.37 18.95
CA THR A 209 9.86 -4.06 17.56
C THR A 209 10.16 -2.58 17.30
N SER A 210 10.72 -2.26 16.14
CA SER A 210 10.88 -0.87 15.68
C SER A 210 10.79 -0.79 14.16
N ILE A 211 10.12 0.26 13.67
CA ILE A 211 10.01 0.61 12.26
C ILE A 211 10.42 2.07 12.13
N ASP A 212 11.69 2.30 11.80
CA ASP A 212 12.29 3.63 11.86
C ASP A 212 12.45 4.20 10.45
N LEU A 213 11.98 5.44 10.24
CA LEU A 213 12.15 6.16 8.98
C LEU A 213 13.05 7.39 9.19
N HIS A 214 14.06 7.54 8.33
CA HIS A 214 14.89 8.73 8.27
C HIS A 214 14.84 9.32 6.87
N ILE A 215 14.05 10.38 6.72
CA ILE A 215 13.75 10.99 5.41
C ILE A 215 14.98 11.65 4.80
N ALA A 216 15.76 12.44 5.56
CA ALA A 216 16.96 13.10 5.05
C ALA A 216 18.03 12.09 4.58
N ARG A 217 18.22 10.99 5.34
CA ARG A 217 19.14 9.90 4.98
C ARG A 217 18.60 8.97 3.90
N LYS A 218 17.29 9.04 3.60
CA LYS A 218 16.59 8.16 2.66
C LYS A 218 16.68 6.68 3.04
N GLU A 219 16.51 6.41 4.32
CA GLU A 219 16.67 5.08 4.89
C GLU A 219 15.47 4.69 5.77
N MET A 220 15.19 3.39 5.81
CA MET A 220 14.26 2.77 6.73
C MET A 220 14.87 1.52 7.36
N VAL A 221 14.63 1.33 8.66
CA VAL A 221 15.13 0.19 9.42
C VAL A 221 13.96 -0.56 10.05
N ILE A 222 13.93 -1.88 9.89
CA ILE A 222 12.91 -2.76 10.48
C ILE A 222 13.59 -3.77 11.40
N LEU A 223 13.18 -3.77 12.66
CA LEU A 223 13.64 -4.70 13.71
C LEU A 223 12.43 -5.34 14.42
N GLY A 224 12.56 -6.61 14.79
CA GLY A 224 11.63 -7.32 15.67
C GLY A 224 10.22 -7.53 15.13
N THR A 225 10.04 -7.51 13.81
CA THR A 225 8.81 -7.89 13.12
C THR A 225 9.16 -8.48 11.76
N MET A 226 8.58 -9.63 11.43
CA MET A 226 8.73 -10.22 10.09
C MET A 226 7.47 -10.07 9.23
N TYR A 227 6.53 -9.22 9.66
CA TYR A 227 5.34 -8.89 8.87
C TYR A 227 5.73 -8.07 7.65
N ALA A 228 5.53 -8.62 6.44
CA ALA A 228 6.03 -7.97 5.22
C ALA A 228 5.34 -6.64 4.90
N GLY A 229 4.11 -6.45 5.37
CA GLY A 229 3.36 -5.21 5.19
C GLY A 229 4.06 -3.97 5.77
N GLU A 230 5.02 -4.12 6.68
CA GLU A 230 5.83 -2.99 7.15
C GLU A 230 6.70 -2.39 6.03
N MET A 231 7.32 -3.23 5.18
CA MET A 231 8.12 -2.73 4.04
C MET A 231 7.25 -1.96 3.05
N LYS A 232 6.10 -2.54 2.66
CA LYS A 232 5.12 -1.91 1.76
C LYS A 232 4.68 -0.55 2.31
N LYS A 233 4.15 -0.52 3.54
CA LYS A 233 3.56 0.69 4.12
C LYS A 233 4.59 1.71 4.59
N GLY A 234 5.82 1.29 4.85
CA GLY A 234 6.97 2.18 5.03
C GLY A 234 7.26 2.98 3.77
N LEU A 235 7.39 2.32 2.62
CA LEU A 235 7.55 3.00 1.32
C LEU A 235 6.35 3.86 0.97
N PHE A 236 5.13 3.42 1.27
CA PHE A 236 3.95 4.25 1.07
C PHE A 236 3.97 5.52 1.91
N SER A 237 4.45 5.44 3.16
CA SER A 237 4.67 6.64 3.99
C SER A 237 5.68 7.59 3.34
N VAL A 238 6.77 7.05 2.77
CA VAL A 238 7.75 7.84 2.00
C VAL A 238 7.08 8.52 0.80
N MET A 239 6.21 7.82 0.06
CA MET A 239 5.46 8.40 -1.06
C MET A 239 4.50 9.50 -0.61
N HIS A 240 3.84 9.33 0.54
CA HIS A 240 3.01 10.36 1.18
C HIS A 240 3.78 11.61 1.61
N TYR A 241 5.11 11.57 1.67
CA TYR A 241 5.97 12.73 1.88
C TYR A 241 6.53 13.29 0.56
N LEU A 242 7.14 12.45 -0.26
CA LEU A 242 7.84 12.87 -1.49
C LEU A 242 6.90 13.39 -2.56
N MET A 243 5.72 12.77 -2.75
CA MET A 243 4.82 13.13 -3.83
C MET A 243 4.17 14.49 -3.60
N PRO A 244 3.61 14.82 -2.41
CA PRO A 244 3.08 16.16 -2.17
C PRO A 244 4.13 17.27 -2.29
N LYS A 245 5.40 17.00 -1.97
CA LYS A 245 6.51 17.93 -2.21
C LYS A 245 6.71 18.26 -3.70
N ARG A 246 6.31 17.35 -4.58
CA ARG A 246 6.29 17.51 -6.05
C ARG A 246 4.92 17.95 -6.59
N GLN A 247 3.99 18.39 -5.74
CA GLN A 247 2.60 18.72 -6.10
C GLN A 247 1.83 17.53 -6.71
N ILE A 248 2.20 16.30 -6.33
CA ILE A 248 1.53 15.06 -6.72
C ILE A 248 0.78 14.51 -5.51
N LEU A 249 -0.50 14.24 -5.68
CA LEU A 249 -1.34 13.75 -4.60
C LEU A 249 -1.17 12.24 -4.43
N SER A 250 -0.57 11.80 -3.31
CA SER A 250 -0.48 10.39 -2.92
C SER A 250 -1.75 9.96 -2.17
N LEU A 251 -2.32 8.81 -2.53
CA LEU A 251 -3.65 8.36 -2.15
C LEU A 251 -3.66 6.89 -1.71
N HIS A 252 -4.43 6.59 -0.66
CA HIS A 252 -4.73 5.23 -0.23
C HIS A 252 -6.07 4.81 -0.81
N SER A 253 -6.04 4.28 -2.03
CA SER A 253 -7.23 4.02 -2.85
C SER A 253 -7.08 2.76 -3.69
N GLY A 254 -8.19 2.14 -4.05
CA GLY A 254 -8.26 1.27 -5.22
C GLY A 254 -8.49 2.15 -6.45
N CYS A 255 -8.06 1.72 -7.62
CA CYS A 255 -8.23 2.46 -8.84
C CYS A 255 -8.48 1.53 -10.02
N ASN A 256 -9.51 1.85 -10.81
CA ASN A 256 -9.78 1.15 -12.06
C ASN A 256 -10.23 2.12 -13.17
N MET A 257 -10.23 1.62 -14.39
CA MET A 257 -10.53 2.37 -15.60
C MET A 257 -11.53 1.61 -16.47
N GLY A 258 -12.61 2.27 -16.86
CA GLY A 258 -13.55 1.72 -17.83
C GLY A 258 -12.92 1.60 -19.22
N LYS A 259 -13.53 0.80 -20.10
CA LYS A 259 -13.03 0.61 -21.47
C LYS A 259 -12.99 1.91 -22.28
N SER A 260 -13.78 2.91 -21.89
CA SER A 260 -13.83 4.24 -22.49
C SER A 260 -12.85 5.24 -21.86
N GLY A 261 -11.97 4.78 -20.95
CA GLY A 261 -10.97 5.60 -20.28
C GLY A 261 -11.47 6.37 -19.06
N ASP A 262 -12.69 6.15 -18.59
CA ASP A 262 -13.20 6.76 -17.36
C ASP A 262 -12.55 6.12 -16.13
N VAL A 263 -11.82 6.92 -15.33
CA VAL A 263 -11.12 6.43 -14.13
C VAL A 263 -11.96 6.67 -12.88
N ALA A 264 -11.93 5.71 -11.95
CA ALA A 264 -12.57 5.82 -10.64
C ALA A 264 -11.58 5.46 -9.51
N LEU A 265 -11.57 6.30 -8.47
CA LEU A 265 -10.82 6.08 -7.23
C LEU A 265 -11.76 5.59 -6.13
N PHE A 266 -11.35 4.57 -5.39
CA PHE A 266 -12.10 3.95 -4.30
C PHE A 266 -11.34 4.10 -2.99
N PHE A 267 -11.78 4.98 -2.11
CA PHE A 267 -11.20 5.17 -0.78
C PHE A 267 -11.95 4.31 0.22
N GLY A 268 -11.22 3.64 1.10
CA GLY A 268 -11.85 2.79 2.10
C GLY A 268 -10.85 2.02 2.94
N LEU A 269 -11.18 1.87 4.22
CA LEU A 269 -10.40 1.05 5.14
C LEU A 269 -10.54 -0.45 4.81
N SER A 270 -9.71 -1.27 5.45
CA SER A 270 -9.78 -2.73 5.28
C SER A 270 -11.19 -3.25 5.58
N GLY A 271 -11.74 -4.11 4.71
CA GLY A 271 -13.08 -4.69 4.87
C GLY A 271 -14.26 -3.84 4.36
N THR A 272 -14.00 -2.62 3.86
CA THR A 272 -15.03 -1.73 3.28
C THR A 272 -15.38 -2.05 1.82
N GLY A 273 -14.73 -3.05 1.20
CA GLY A 273 -14.99 -3.46 -0.18
C GLY A 273 -14.11 -2.79 -1.24
N LYS A 274 -13.09 -1.99 -0.85
CA LYS A 274 -12.14 -1.34 -1.78
C LYS A 274 -11.58 -2.28 -2.85
N THR A 275 -10.91 -3.36 -2.43
CA THR A 275 -10.33 -4.35 -3.36
C THR A 275 -11.43 -4.96 -4.23
N THR A 276 -12.50 -5.50 -3.62
CA THR A 276 -13.63 -6.14 -4.31
C THR A 276 -14.33 -5.27 -5.35
N LEU A 277 -14.47 -3.96 -5.10
CA LEU A 277 -15.11 -3.01 -6.02
C LEU A 277 -14.13 -2.46 -7.07
N SER A 278 -12.84 -2.39 -6.75
CA SER A 278 -11.81 -2.02 -7.73
C SER A 278 -11.53 -3.14 -8.74
N THR A 279 -11.61 -4.41 -8.33
CA THR A 279 -11.48 -5.60 -9.19
C THR A 279 -12.82 -5.96 -9.85
N ASP A 280 -13.28 -5.07 -10.71
CA ASP A 280 -14.46 -5.30 -11.57
C ASP A 280 -14.03 -5.91 -12.90
N HIS A 281 -14.61 -7.05 -13.27
CA HIS A 281 -14.32 -7.78 -14.50
C HIS A 281 -14.55 -6.93 -15.77
N ASN A 282 -15.40 -5.90 -15.70
CA ASN A 282 -15.73 -5.04 -16.83
C ASN A 282 -14.76 -3.85 -16.99
N ARG A 283 -13.85 -3.65 -16.04
CA ARG A 283 -12.94 -2.50 -15.96
C ARG A 283 -11.51 -2.98 -15.84
N TYR A 284 -10.57 -2.17 -16.29
CA TYR A 284 -9.15 -2.45 -16.13
C TYR A 284 -8.68 -2.03 -14.75
N LEU A 285 -8.03 -2.92 -14.01
CA LEU A 285 -7.44 -2.61 -12.71
C LEU A 285 -6.17 -1.79 -12.90
N ILE A 286 -6.08 -0.61 -12.28
CA ILE A 286 -4.83 0.17 -12.22
C ILE A 286 -4.04 -0.24 -10.98
N GLY A 287 -4.69 -0.38 -9.83
CA GLY A 287 -4.10 -0.93 -8.60
C GLY A 287 -5.13 -1.03 -7.48
N ASP A 288 -4.86 -1.80 -6.45
CA ASP A 288 -5.84 -2.11 -5.40
C ASP A 288 -5.73 -1.23 -4.13
N ASP A 289 -4.62 -0.52 -3.92
CA ASP A 289 -4.33 0.08 -2.61
C ASP A 289 -3.60 1.44 -2.61
N GLU A 290 -2.63 1.70 -3.49
CA GLU A 290 -1.76 2.90 -3.40
C GLU A 290 -1.56 3.61 -4.76
N HIS A 291 -1.97 4.87 -4.87
CA HIS A 291 -1.92 5.64 -6.13
C HIS A 291 -1.36 7.05 -5.97
N CYS A 292 -0.89 7.61 -7.08
CA CYS A 292 -0.56 9.02 -7.22
C CYS A 292 -1.49 9.68 -8.24
N TRP A 293 -1.92 10.92 -7.99
CA TRP A 293 -2.61 11.76 -8.97
C TRP A 293 -1.77 12.99 -9.28
N SER A 294 -1.10 12.96 -10.43
CA SER A 294 -0.27 14.04 -10.96
C SER A 294 -1.09 14.99 -11.85
N ASP A 295 -0.41 15.91 -12.53
CA ASP A 295 -0.98 16.75 -13.59
C ASP A 295 -1.28 15.97 -14.88
N LYS A 296 -0.78 14.74 -15.03
CA LYS A 296 -0.99 13.88 -16.22
C LYS A 296 -2.08 12.83 -16.06
N GLY A 297 -2.42 12.48 -14.83
CA GLY A 297 -3.39 11.41 -14.57
C GLY A 297 -3.12 10.71 -13.26
N VAL A 298 -3.58 9.46 -13.17
CA VAL A 298 -3.34 8.58 -12.04
C VAL A 298 -2.29 7.53 -12.38
N SER A 299 -1.45 7.17 -11.42
CA SER A 299 -0.51 6.07 -11.54
C SER A 299 -0.55 5.20 -10.28
N ASN A 300 -0.40 3.89 -10.45
CA ASN A 300 -0.18 2.98 -9.32
C ASN A 300 1.23 3.21 -8.75
N ILE A 301 1.37 3.12 -7.43
CA ILE A 301 2.67 3.16 -6.75
C ILE A 301 3.34 1.78 -6.82
N GLU A 302 2.53 0.71 -6.84
CA GLU A 302 2.93 -0.68 -6.63
C GLU A 302 3.04 -1.47 -7.94
N GLY A 303 3.76 -2.60 -7.92
CA GLY A 303 3.85 -3.57 -9.02
C GLY A 303 3.06 -4.87 -8.79
N GLY A 304 2.21 -4.89 -7.76
CA GLY A 304 1.40 -6.04 -7.36
C GLY A 304 0.32 -5.70 -6.36
N CYS A 305 -0.39 -6.73 -5.87
CA CYS A 305 -1.47 -6.61 -4.91
C CYS A 305 -1.16 -7.41 -3.63
N TYR A 306 -1.66 -6.94 -2.49
CA TYR A 306 -1.48 -7.59 -1.18
C TYR A 306 -2.84 -7.88 -0.51
N ALA A 307 -3.59 -8.79 -1.13
CA ALA A 307 -4.97 -9.09 -0.81
C ALA A 307 -5.12 -9.84 0.52
N LYS A 308 -6.26 -9.64 1.19
CA LYS A 308 -6.68 -10.43 2.36
C LYS A 308 -7.23 -11.77 1.88
N CYS A 309 -6.92 -12.84 2.59
CA CYS A 309 -7.29 -14.21 2.20
C CYS A 309 -8.34 -14.86 3.10
N ILE A 310 -8.72 -14.24 4.22
CA ILE A 310 -9.74 -14.81 5.10
C ILE A 310 -11.07 -14.93 4.34
N ASP A 311 -11.69 -16.11 4.41
CA ASP A 311 -12.93 -16.46 3.71
C ASP A 311 -12.89 -16.31 2.18
N LEU A 312 -11.68 -16.28 1.60
CA LEU A 312 -11.51 -16.23 0.15
C LEU A 312 -12.13 -17.47 -0.50
N SER A 313 -13.00 -17.24 -1.48
CA SER A 313 -13.62 -18.29 -2.28
C SER A 313 -13.55 -17.94 -3.76
N ARG A 314 -13.43 -18.98 -4.60
CA ARG A 314 -13.33 -18.81 -6.05
C ARG A 314 -14.58 -18.18 -6.64
N GLU A 315 -15.74 -18.45 -6.07
CA GLU A 315 -17.04 -17.98 -6.53
C GLU A 315 -17.20 -16.48 -6.30
N LYS A 316 -16.70 -15.97 -5.16
CA LYS A 316 -16.83 -14.56 -4.79
C LYS A 316 -15.74 -13.69 -5.43
N GLU A 317 -14.50 -14.19 -5.46
CA GLU A 317 -13.30 -13.43 -5.86
C GLU A 317 -12.39 -14.28 -6.77
N PRO A 318 -12.85 -14.64 -7.99
CA PRO A 318 -12.14 -15.57 -8.87
C PRO A 318 -10.77 -15.06 -9.30
N ASP A 319 -10.62 -13.76 -9.55
CA ASP A 319 -9.36 -13.18 -10.04
C ASP A 319 -8.26 -13.26 -8.96
N ILE A 320 -8.61 -12.94 -7.71
CA ILE A 320 -7.69 -13.07 -6.57
C ILE A 320 -7.37 -14.54 -6.32
N TRP A 321 -8.38 -15.43 -6.37
CA TRP A 321 -8.18 -16.87 -6.22
C TRP A 321 -7.18 -17.42 -7.26
N ASN A 322 -7.35 -17.06 -8.53
CA ASN A 322 -6.52 -17.54 -9.63
C ASN A 322 -5.11 -16.92 -9.64
N ALA A 323 -4.94 -15.76 -9.01
CA ALA A 323 -3.63 -15.13 -8.82
C ALA A 323 -2.77 -15.89 -7.80
N ILE A 324 -3.34 -16.73 -6.93
CA ILE A 324 -2.58 -17.50 -5.94
C ILE A 324 -1.99 -18.75 -6.60
N LYS A 325 -0.82 -18.60 -7.21
CA LYS A 325 -0.06 -19.64 -7.91
C LYS A 325 1.45 -19.47 -7.70
N PHE A 326 2.29 -20.23 -8.40
CA PHE A 326 3.74 -20.02 -8.39
C PHE A 326 4.12 -18.57 -8.66
N GLY A 327 5.01 -18.01 -7.84
CA GLY A 327 5.37 -16.60 -7.78
C GLY A 327 4.61 -15.81 -6.70
N ALA A 328 3.42 -16.25 -6.28
CA ALA A 328 2.67 -15.63 -5.20
C ALA A 328 3.20 -16.07 -3.82
N VAL A 329 2.99 -15.21 -2.83
CA VAL A 329 3.31 -15.48 -1.43
C VAL A 329 2.03 -15.49 -0.60
N LEU A 330 1.85 -16.53 0.21
CA LEU A 330 0.79 -16.62 1.21
C LEU A 330 1.39 -16.40 2.60
N GLU A 331 0.94 -15.37 3.30
CA GLU A 331 1.40 -15.03 4.63
C GLU A 331 0.35 -15.43 5.66
N ASN A 332 0.78 -16.25 6.63
CA ASN A 332 -0.01 -16.67 7.79
C ASN A 332 -1.27 -17.51 7.51
N VAL A 333 -1.45 -18.04 6.29
CA VAL A 333 -2.55 -18.99 5.98
C VAL A 333 -2.35 -20.34 6.67
N VAL A 334 -3.43 -21.08 6.92
CA VAL A 334 -3.36 -22.48 7.35
C VAL A 334 -3.65 -23.36 6.15
N PHE A 335 -2.92 -24.47 6.02
CA PHE A 335 -3.10 -25.46 4.97
C PHE A 335 -2.93 -26.85 5.55
N ASP A 336 -3.48 -27.84 4.88
CA ASP A 336 -3.33 -29.24 5.24
C ASP A 336 -1.89 -29.72 4.95
N ASP A 337 -1.25 -30.37 5.94
CA ASP A 337 0.17 -30.71 5.86
C ASP A 337 0.50 -31.76 4.79
N TYR A 338 -0.46 -32.61 4.42
CA TYR A 338 -0.26 -33.66 3.43
C TYR A 338 -0.62 -33.18 2.01
N THR A 339 -1.85 -32.71 1.83
CA THR A 339 -2.40 -32.27 0.53
C THR A 339 -1.93 -30.88 0.12
N ARG A 340 -1.43 -30.08 1.06
CA ARG A 340 -1.03 -28.67 0.87
C ARG A 340 -2.17 -27.74 0.44
N LEU A 341 -3.42 -28.18 0.59
CA LEU A 341 -4.60 -27.36 0.32
C LEU A 341 -4.78 -26.30 1.41
N VAL A 342 -4.92 -25.05 1.00
CA VAL A 342 -5.12 -23.91 1.91
C VAL A 342 -6.55 -23.89 2.42
N ASN A 343 -6.72 -23.76 3.74
CA ASN A 343 -8.00 -23.48 4.37
C ASN A 343 -8.13 -21.98 4.63
N TYR A 344 -8.78 -21.28 3.70
CA TYR A 344 -8.97 -19.82 3.79
C TYR A 344 -9.95 -19.38 4.89
N ALA A 345 -10.75 -20.29 5.44
CA ALA A 345 -11.64 -19.99 6.58
C ALA A 345 -10.93 -20.11 7.93
N ASP A 346 -9.73 -20.70 7.98
CA ASP A 346 -9.01 -20.90 9.22
C ASP A 346 -8.29 -19.62 9.68
N LYS A 347 -8.68 -19.16 10.86
CA LYS A 347 -8.14 -17.97 11.53
C LYS A 347 -7.34 -18.26 12.79
N SER A 348 -6.97 -19.52 13.03
CA SER A 348 -6.23 -19.96 14.23
C SER A 348 -4.89 -19.24 14.41
N VAL A 349 -4.28 -18.77 13.32
CA VAL A 349 -3.06 -17.95 13.36
C VAL A 349 -3.39 -16.46 13.41
N THR A 350 -4.29 -16.00 12.53
CA THR A 350 -4.75 -14.61 12.46
C THR A 350 -5.94 -14.50 11.52
N GLU A 351 -6.79 -13.49 11.71
CA GLU A 351 -7.77 -13.08 10.70
C GLU A 351 -7.14 -12.25 9.56
N ASN A 352 -5.90 -11.79 9.71
CA ASN A 352 -5.16 -11.02 8.70
C ASN A 352 -4.28 -11.93 7.82
N THR A 353 -4.81 -13.05 7.35
CA THR A 353 -4.15 -13.88 6.34
C THR A 353 -4.07 -13.12 5.01
N ARG A 354 -2.97 -13.29 4.26
CA ARG A 354 -2.67 -12.46 3.09
C ARG A 354 -2.10 -13.24 1.92
N ALA A 355 -2.30 -12.71 0.71
CA ALA A 355 -1.65 -13.12 -0.52
C ALA A 355 -0.97 -11.91 -1.17
N ALA A 356 0.33 -12.01 -1.46
CA ALA A 356 1.06 -11.04 -2.26
C ALA A 356 1.39 -11.64 -3.62
N TYR A 357 0.95 -11.00 -4.69
CA TYR A 357 1.19 -11.46 -6.06
C TYR A 357 1.42 -10.28 -7.01
N PRO A 358 2.21 -10.48 -8.08
CA PRO A 358 2.48 -9.44 -9.06
C PRO A 358 1.20 -9.07 -9.82
N ILE A 359 1.11 -7.81 -10.27
CA ILE A 359 -0.13 -7.25 -10.86
C ILE A 359 -0.53 -8.00 -12.15
N GLU A 360 0.43 -8.56 -12.88
CA GLU A 360 0.28 -9.39 -14.08
C GLU A 360 -0.53 -10.67 -13.84
N PHE A 361 -0.71 -11.06 -12.58
CA PHE A 361 -1.55 -12.23 -12.25
C PHE A 361 -3.04 -11.91 -12.32
N ILE A 362 -3.41 -10.63 -12.34
CA ILE A 362 -4.79 -10.18 -12.56
C ILE A 362 -5.02 -9.98 -14.06
N PRO A 363 -5.90 -10.77 -14.72
CA PRO A 363 -6.02 -10.77 -16.18
C PRO A 363 -6.42 -9.43 -16.80
N ASN A 364 -7.22 -8.63 -16.09
CA ASN A 364 -7.68 -7.32 -16.51
C ASN A 364 -6.86 -6.17 -15.92
N ALA A 365 -5.65 -6.42 -15.40
CA ALA A 365 -4.76 -5.34 -15.01
C ALA A 365 -4.33 -4.50 -16.23
N LEU A 366 -4.29 -3.18 -16.06
CA LEU A 366 -3.73 -2.27 -17.04
C LEU A 366 -2.22 -2.21 -16.86
N ILE A 367 -1.46 -2.49 -17.92
CA ILE A 367 0.01 -2.42 -17.92
C ILE A 367 0.44 -1.55 -19.11
N PRO A 368 1.14 -0.42 -18.89
CA PRO A 368 1.54 0.15 -17.60
C PRO A 368 0.35 0.59 -16.74
N CYS A 369 0.49 0.55 -15.41
CA CYS A 369 -0.57 0.90 -14.46
C CYS A 369 -0.77 2.42 -14.33
N VAL A 370 -1.05 3.09 -15.44
CA VAL A 370 -1.26 4.54 -15.55
C VAL A 370 -2.58 4.80 -16.28
N GLY A 371 -3.39 5.70 -15.76
CA GLY A 371 -4.66 6.11 -16.35
C GLY A 371 -4.82 7.63 -16.43
N PRO A 372 -5.80 8.13 -17.20
CA PRO A 372 -6.10 9.56 -17.25
C PRO A 372 -6.69 10.05 -15.91
N HIS A 373 -7.11 11.32 -15.86
CA HIS A 373 -7.70 11.89 -14.66
C HIS A 373 -8.98 11.15 -14.20
N PRO A 374 -9.11 10.85 -12.90
CA PRO A 374 -10.35 10.34 -12.31
C PRO A 374 -11.57 11.20 -12.64
N LYS A 375 -12.65 10.55 -13.05
CA LYS A 375 -13.99 11.17 -13.16
C LYS A 375 -14.80 11.00 -11.88
N ASN A 376 -14.51 9.93 -11.12
CA ASN A 376 -15.23 9.58 -9.91
C ASN A 376 -14.28 9.36 -8.74
N VAL A 377 -14.59 9.98 -7.60
CA VAL A 377 -13.93 9.78 -6.31
C VAL A 377 -14.95 9.18 -5.35
N ILE A 378 -14.79 7.92 -4.99
CA ILE A 378 -15.77 7.15 -4.24
C ILE A 378 -15.22 6.87 -2.84
N LEU A 379 -15.88 7.40 -1.82
CA LEU A 379 -15.58 7.19 -0.41
C LEU A 379 -16.46 6.06 0.13
N LEU A 380 -15.85 4.93 0.46
CA LEU A 380 -16.54 3.75 1.00
C LEU A 380 -16.60 3.83 2.52
N ALA A 381 -17.80 3.76 3.07
CA ALA A 381 -18.04 3.71 4.50
C ALA A 381 -18.78 2.42 4.85
N CYS A 382 -18.23 1.61 5.76
CA CYS A 382 -18.96 0.48 6.33
C CYS A 382 -19.75 0.97 7.55
N ASP A 383 -20.92 1.59 7.34
CA ASP A 383 -21.71 2.15 8.44
C ASP A 383 -22.50 1.06 9.19
N ALA A 384 -22.01 0.63 10.35
CA ALA A 384 -22.70 -0.33 11.20
C ALA A 384 -23.79 0.30 12.08
N PHE A 385 -23.94 1.62 12.06
CA PHE A 385 -25.06 2.32 12.69
C PHE A 385 -26.30 2.33 11.79
N GLY A 386 -26.16 2.07 10.49
CA GLY A 386 -27.27 1.91 9.56
C GLY A 386 -28.02 3.19 9.26
N VAL A 387 -27.36 4.35 9.35
CA VAL A 387 -27.97 5.68 9.18
C VAL A 387 -27.51 6.42 7.93
N LEU A 388 -26.37 6.04 7.35
CA LEU A 388 -25.87 6.61 6.10
C LEU A 388 -26.61 6.03 4.88
N PRO A 389 -26.95 6.87 3.88
CA PRO A 389 -27.53 6.42 2.62
C PRO A 389 -26.64 5.41 1.88
N PRO A 390 -27.22 4.47 1.10
CA PRO A 390 -26.46 3.58 0.24
C PRO A 390 -25.51 4.32 -0.70
N VAL A 391 -25.94 5.48 -1.21
CA VAL A 391 -25.12 6.38 -2.03
C VAL A 391 -25.53 7.83 -1.78
N SER A 392 -24.55 8.72 -1.78
CA SER A 392 -24.77 10.16 -1.78
C SER A 392 -23.79 10.85 -2.72
N LYS A 393 -24.28 11.85 -3.45
CA LYS A 393 -23.42 12.77 -4.21
C LYS A 393 -22.88 13.81 -3.24
N LEU A 394 -21.58 14.09 -3.33
CA LEU A 394 -20.89 15.05 -2.47
C LEU A 394 -20.49 16.28 -3.27
N ASN A 395 -20.64 17.46 -2.67
CA ASN A 395 -19.92 18.64 -3.14
C ASN A 395 -18.44 18.59 -2.69
N LEU A 396 -17.61 19.56 -3.11
CA LEU A 396 -16.18 19.57 -2.80
C LEU A 396 -15.91 19.66 -1.29
N ALA A 397 -16.60 20.54 -0.59
CA ALA A 397 -16.44 20.73 0.86
C ALA A 397 -16.83 19.47 1.66
N GLN A 398 -17.94 18.82 1.30
CA GLN A 398 -18.37 17.53 1.86
C GLN A 398 -17.38 16.43 1.53
N THR A 399 -16.83 16.41 0.30
CA THR A 399 -15.79 15.45 -0.10
C THR A 399 -14.58 15.59 0.82
N MET A 400 -14.09 16.82 1.04
CA MET A 400 -12.98 17.08 1.96
C MET A 400 -13.33 16.67 3.41
N TYR A 401 -14.52 17.03 3.90
CA TYR A 401 -14.95 16.69 5.26
C TYR A 401 -14.98 15.18 5.49
N HIS A 402 -15.61 14.43 4.59
CA HIS A 402 -15.70 12.96 4.69
C HIS A 402 -14.36 12.28 4.41
N PHE A 403 -13.51 12.85 3.57
CA PHE A 403 -12.16 12.36 3.32
C PHE A 403 -11.26 12.52 4.55
N ILE A 404 -11.25 13.70 5.19
CA ILE A 404 -10.52 13.94 6.44
C ILE A 404 -11.10 13.10 7.59
N SER A 405 -12.42 12.90 7.63
CA SER A 405 -13.03 12.03 8.64
C SER A 405 -12.62 10.58 8.45
N GLY A 406 -12.65 10.07 7.20
CA GLY A 406 -12.31 8.69 6.87
C GLY A 406 -13.09 7.68 7.70
N TYR A 407 -14.41 7.88 7.77
CA TYR A 407 -15.31 7.12 8.63
C TYR A 407 -15.54 5.69 8.14
N THR A 408 -15.49 4.75 9.07
CA THR A 408 -16.03 3.38 8.97
C THR A 408 -16.54 2.95 10.34
N ALA A 409 -17.26 1.84 10.43
CA ALA A 409 -17.52 1.19 11.72
C ALA A 409 -16.85 -0.18 11.79
N LEU A 410 -16.35 -0.52 12.97
CA LEU A 410 -15.99 -1.87 13.37
C LEU A 410 -17.22 -2.58 13.89
N VAL A 411 -17.31 -3.88 13.59
CA VAL A 411 -18.49 -4.70 13.85
C VAL A 411 -18.21 -5.65 15.02
N ALA A 412 -19.20 -5.91 15.86
CA ALA A 412 -19.03 -6.81 16.99
C ALA A 412 -18.58 -8.21 16.54
N GLY A 413 -17.55 -8.74 17.18
CA GLY A 413 -16.94 -10.05 16.85
C GLY A 413 -15.89 -10.05 15.74
N THR A 414 -15.57 -8.88 15.14
CA THR A 414 -14.46 -8.76 14.17
C THR A 414 -13.12 -8.36 14.79
N GLU A 415 -13.13 -7.89 16.05
CA GLU A 415 -11.93 -7.63 16.85
C GLU A 415 -12.19 -8.00 18.32
N ASP A 416 -11.14 -8.42 19.04
CA ASP A 416 -11.22 -8.80 20.44
C ASP A 416 -11.77 -7.63 21.31
N GLY A 417 -12.85 -7.90 22.03
CA GLY A 417 -13.47 -6.94 22.97
C GLY A 417 -14.58 -6.06 22.40
N ILE A 418 -14.86 -6.09 21.10
CA ILE A 418 -15.95 -5.30 20.50
C ILE A 418 -17.28 -6.07 20.62
N LYS A 419 -18.17 -5.58 21.49
CA LYS A 419 -19.53 -6.12 21.70
C LYS A 419 -20.63 -5.34 20.99
N GLU A 420 -20.38 -4.07 20.66
CA GLU A 420 -21.31 -3.17 19.97
C GLU A 420 -20.58 -2.47 18.80
N PRO A 421 -21.29 -2.10 17.72
CA PRO A 421 -20.68 -1.37 16.61
C PRO A 421 -19.99 -0.09 17.09
N THR A 422 -18.72 0.06 16.73
CA THR A 422 -17.86 1.16 17.17
C THR A 422 -17.40 1.98 15.98
N ALA A 423 -17.67 3.28 15.99
CA ALA A 423 -17.20 4.20 14.96
C ALA A 423 -15.67 4.27 14.98
N THR A 424 -15.07 4.24 13.79
CA THR A 424 -13.64 4.37 13.58
C THR A 424 -13.41 5.44 12.53
N PHE A 425 -12.52 6.38 12.86
CA PHE A 425 -12.14 7.47 11.98
C PHE A 425 -10.66 7.32 11.66
N SER A 426 -10.33 7.31 10.37
CA SER A 426 -8.96 7.22 9.89
C SER A 426 -8.77 8.23 8.79
N ALA A 427 -8.20 9.38 9.14
CA ALA A 427 -8.03 10.50 8.22
C ALA A 427 -7.47 10.08 6.85
N CYS A 428 -8.07 10.63 5.80
CA CYS A 428 -7.79 10.31 4.40
C CYS A 428 -7.94 8.81 4.05
N PHE A 429 -8.72 8.07 4.84
CA PHE A 429 -8.85 6.61 4.81
C PHE A 429 -7.51 5.87 4.98
N GLY A 430 -6.49 6.53 5.54
CA GLY A 430 -5.11 6.06 5.53
C GLY A 430 -4.24 6.64 6.64
N ALA A 431 -4.84 7.06 7.77
CA ALA A 431 -4.17 7.83 8.82
C ALA A 431 -2.81 7.27 9.25
N ALA A 432 -2.67 5.95 9.32
CA ALA A 432 -1.43 5.29 9.75
C ALA A 432 -0.20 5.57 8.85
N PHE A 433 -0.41 6.08 7.63
CA PHE A 433 0.62 6.26 6.62
C PHE A 433 0.86 7.73 6.27
N LEU A 434 0.01 8.64 6.78
CA LEU A 434 0.13 10.06 6.49
C LEU A 434 1.40 10.65 7.11
N MET A 435 2.12 11.44 6.32
CA MET A 435 3.31 12.14 6.77
C MET A 435 3.02 13.62 7.02
N LEU A 436 2.15 14.23 6.21
CA LEU A 436 1.70 15.62 6.35
C LEU A 436 0.32 15.68 7.04
N HIS A 437 -0.15 16.87 7.37
CA HIS A 437 -1.47 17.03 8.00
C HIS A 437 -2.59 16.65 7.01
N PRO A 438 -3.67 15.97 7.45
CA PRO A 438 -4.76 15.51 6.58
C PRO A 438 -5.37 16.59 5.68
N THR A 439 -5.50 17.82 6.20
CA THR A 439 -6.03 18.96 5.44
C THR A 439 -5.21 19.24 4.16
N LYS A 440 -3.89 18.95 4.15
CA LYS A 440 -3.04 19.14 2.96
C LYS A 440 -3.48 18.20 1.83
N TYR A 441 -3.69 16.93 2.14
CA TYR A 441 -4.16 15.95 1.17
C TYR A 441 -5.58 16.26 0.70
N ALA A 442 -6.45 16.72 1.60
CA ALA A 442 -7.82 17.10 1.26
C ALA A 442 -7.88 18.32 0.32
N ALA A 443 -7.06 19.35 0.58
CA ALA A 443 -6.95 20.52 -0.28
C ALA A 443 -6.48 20.14 -1.69
N MET A 444 -5.42 19.33 -1.79
CA MET A 444 -4.91 18.82 -3.07
C MET A 444 -5.96 17.97 -3.80
N LEU A 445 -6.74 17.15 -3.08
CA LEU A 445 -7.82 16.36 -3.66
C LEU A 445 -8.90 17.26 -4.26
N ALA A 446 -9.35 18.27 -3.51
CA ALA A 446 -10.36 19.20 -3.97
C ALA A 446 -9.90 19.99 -5.21
N GLU A 447 -8.66 20.48 -5.21
CA GLU A 447 -8.06 21.18 -6.35
C GLU A 447 -8.03 20.31 -7.61
N LYS A 448 -7.56 19.05 -7.48
CA LYS A 448 -7.53 18.09 -8.58
C LYS A 448 -8.94 17.77 -9.08
N MET A 449 -9.89 17.55 -8.18
CA MET A 449 -11.29 17.28 -8.55
C MET A 449 -11.92 18.46 -9.28
N GLN A 450 -11.72 19.69 -8.79
CA GLN A 450 -12.22 20.91 -9.42
C GLN A 450 -11.63 21.12 -10.81
N THR A 451 -10.31 20.96 -10.95
CA THR A 451 -9.58 21.16 -12.21
C THR A 451 -10.02 20.18 -13.30
N HIS A 452 -10.28 18.93 -12.92
CA HIS A 452 -10.58 17.85 -13.88
C HIS A 452 -12.05 17.46 -13.94
N GLY A 453 -12.93 18.17 -13.20
CA GLY A 453 -14.37 17.92 -13.19
C GLY A 453 -14.78 16.57 -12.57
N ALA A 454 -14.01 16.08 -11.59
CA ALA A 454 -14.30 14.81 -10.92
C ALA A 454 -15.45 14.97 -9.90
N THR A 455 -16.31 13.96 -9.80
CA THR A 455 -17.44 13.95 -8.85
C THR A 455 -17.12 13.09 -7.63
N GLY A 456 -17.43 13.63 -6.44
CA GLY A 456 -17.31 12.92 -5.16
C GLY A 456 -18.58 12.14 -4.81
N TRP A 457 -18.41 10.93 -4.28
CA TRP A 457 -19.49 10.03 -3.87
C TRP A 457 -19.20 9.45 -2.49
N LEU A 458 -20.21 9.34 -1.64
CA LEU A 458 -20.16 8.55 -0.40
C LEU A 458 -21.03 7.31 -0.61
N VAL A 459 -20.45 6.12 -0.46
CA VAL A 459 -21.16 4.85 -0.66
C VAL A 459 -21.11 4.05 0.64
N ASN A 460 -22.29 3.75 1.19
CA ASN A 460 -22.41 2.89 2.37
C ASN A 460 -22.37 1.42 1.96
N THR A 461 -21.34 0.71 2.41
CA THR A 461 -21.14 -0.75 2.23
C THR A 461 -21.42 -1.54 3.51
N GLY A 462 -21.96 -0.86 4.53
CA GLY A 462 -22.31 -1.38 5.84
C GLY A 462 -23.77 -1.80 5.91
N TRP A 463 -24.51 -1.29 6.89
CA TRP A 463 -25.85 -1.72 7.26
C TRP A 463 -26.93 -0.72 6.81
N SER A 464 -28.15 -1.22 6.72
CA SER A 464 -29.39 -0.45 6.54
C SER A 464 -30.54 -1.14 7.29
N GLY A 465 -31.61 -0.39 7.56
CA GLY A 465 -32.81 -0.90 8.24
C GLY A 465 -32.68 -1.09 9.75
N GLY A 466 -31.59 -0.57 10.33
CA GLY A 466 -31.25 -0.71 11.74
C GLY A 466 -29.73 -0.72 11.94
N SER A 467 -29.29 -0.48 13.18
CA SER A 467 -27.92 -0.73 13.60
C SER A 467 -27.55 -2.21 13.50
N TYR A 468 -26.27 -2.54 13.57
CA TYR A 468 -25.82 -3.93 13.69
C TYR A 468 -26.58 -4.68 14.79
N GLY A 469 -27.15 -5.85 14.44
CA GLY A 469 -27.98 -6.67 15.33
C GLY A 469 -29.49 -6.53 15.08
N SER A 470 -29.96 -5.40 14.56
CA SER A 470 -31.37 -5.20 14.16
C SER A 470 -31.54 -4.99 12.66
N GLY A 471 -30.60 -4.30 12.01
CA GLY A 471 -30.55 -4.10 10.56
C GLY A 471 -29.83 -5.22 9.82
N SER A 472 -29.72 -5.06 8.51
CA SER A 472 -29.02 -6.00 7.63
C SER A 472 -27.94 -5.29 6.81
N ARG A 473 -26.87 -6.02 6.45
CA ARG A 473 -25.83 -5.48 5.58
C ARG A 473 -26.42 -5.20 4.20
N ILE A 474 -26.11 -4.04 3.62
CA ILE A 474 -26.51 -3.69 2.25
C ILE A 474 -26.01 -4.79 1.31
N LYS A 475 -26.92 -5.33 0.50
CA LYS A 475 -26.59 -6.43 -0.41
C LYS A 475 -25.51 -5.96 -1.39
N LEU A 476 -24.45 -6.76 -1.55
CA LEU A 476 -23.35 -6.46 -2.47
C LEU A 476 -23.85 -6.22 -3.91
N ALA A 477 -24.91 -6.92 -4.33
CA ALA A 477 -25.55 -6.70 -5.62
C ALA A 477 -26.07 -5.27 -5.80
N TYR A 478 -26.69 -4.67 -4.77
CA TYR A 478 -27.13 -3.27 -4.80
C TYR A 478 -25.95 -2.31 -4.84
N THR A 479 -24.90 -2.57 -4.05
CA THR A 479 -23.67 -1.76 -4.11
C THR A 479 -23.05 -1.80 -5.50
N ARG A 480 -22.97 -2.96 -6.16
CA ARG A 480 -22.46 -3.05 -7.54
C ARG A 480 -23.30 -2.23 -8.52
N LYS A 481 -24.63 -2.32 -8.44
CA LYS A 481 -25.53 -1.49 -9.27
C LYS A 481 -25.36 0.00 -9.05
N ILE A 482 -25.15 0.42 -7.80
CA ILE A 482 -24.80 1.81 -7.45
C ILE A 482 -23.47 2.21 -8.12
N ILE A 483 -22.44 1.38 -8.03
CA ILE A 483 -21.14 1.65 -8.66
C ILE A 483 -21.27 1.72 -10.20
N ASP A 484 -22.06 0.83 -10.81
CA ASP A 484 -22.36 0.85 -12.25
C ASP A 484 -23.09 2.15 -12.65
N ALA A 485 -24.01 2.63 -11.81
CA ALA A 485 -24.73 3.88 -12.01
C ALA A 485 -23.81 5.12 -11.87
N ILE A 486 -22.82 5.07 -10.97
CA ILE A 486 -21.74 6.07 -10.88
C ILE A 486 -20.90 6.08 -12.15
N HIS A 487 -20.43 4.91 -12.61
CA HIS A 487 -19.56 4.80 -13.78
C HIS A 487 -20.25 5.20 -15.09
N SER A 488 -21.50 4.79 -15.28
CA SER A 488 -22.28 5.15 -16.47
C SER A 488 -22.70 6.64 -16.50
N GLY A 489 -22.59 7.34 -15.37
CA GLY A 489 -23.04 8.71 -15.21
C GLY A 489 -24.56 8.86 -15.15
N SER A 490 -25.31 7.76 -15.00
CA SER A 490 -26.78 7.82 -14.82
C SER A 490 -27.13 8.59 -13.55
N LEU A 491 -26.35 8.43 -12.48
CA LEU A 491 -26.53 9.18 -11.24
C LEU A 491 -26.34 10.69 -11.41
N LEU A 492 -25.64 11.16 -12.44
CA LEU A 492 -25.50 12.61 -12.67
C LEU A 492 -26.79 13.25 -13.22
N LYS A 493 -27.76 12.44 -13.67
CA LYS A 493 -28.97 12.88 -14.36
C LYS A 493 -30.25 12.74 -13.53
N THR A 494 -30.17 12.18 -12.32
CA THR A 494 -31.33 11.97 -11.45
C THR A 494 -31.67 13.24 -10.67
N GLU A 495 -32.87 13.26 -10.11
CA GLU A 495 -33.23 14.22 -9.07
C GLU A 495 -32.61 13.81 -7.73
N TYR A 496 -32.32 14.80 -6.89
CA TYR A 496 -31.69 14.63 -5.59
C TYR A 496 -32.48 15.33 -4.49
N LYS A 497 -32.50 14.74 -3.30
CA LYS A 497 -32.98 15.38 -2.07
C LYS A 497 -31.87 15.41 -1.02
N LYS A 498 -31.88 16.43 -0.16
CA LYS A 498 -30.87 16.58 0.92
C LYS A 498 -31.33 15.93 2.22
N THR A 499 -30.43 15.21 2.88
CA THR A 499 -30.68 14.73 4.25
C THR A 499 -30.63 15.88 5.25
N LYS A 500 -31.41 15.80 6.34
CA LYS A 500 -31.57 16.92 7.29
C LYS A 500 -30.32 17.23 8.10
N VAL A 501 -29.63 16.19 8.58
CA VAL A 501 -28.50 16.34 9.52
C VAL A 501 -27.18 16.49 8.76
N PHE A 502 -26.87 15.58 7.83
CA PHE A 502 -25.59 15.61 7.11
C PHE A 502 -25.62 16.45 5.82
N GLY A 503 -26.79 16.91 5.37
CA GLY A 503 -26.91 17.66 4.11
C GLY A 503 -26.51 16.86 2.87
N LEU A 504 -26.48 15.52 2.95
CA LEU A 504 -26.07 14.63 1.87
C LEU A 504 -27.13 14.61 0.77
N GLU A 505 -26.71 14.69 -0.50
CA GLU A 505 -27.61 14.57 -1.64
C GLU A 505 -27.83 13.09 -1.98
N ILE A 506 -29.05 12.61 -1.78
CA ILE A 506 -29.45 11.23 -2.10
C ILE A 506 -30.31 11.20 -3.37
N PRO A 507 -30.06 10.25 -4.30
CA PRO A 507 -30.79 10.18 -5.55
C PRO A 507 -32.23 9.70 -5.30
N SER A 508 -33.15 10.13 -6.16
CA SER A 508 -34.55 9.67 -6.15
C SER A 508 -34.69 8.19 -6.54
N GLU A 509 -33.83 7.71 -7.44
CA GLU A 509 -33.85 6.35 -7.96
C GLU A 509 -32.45 5.87 -8.40
N VAL A 510 -32.26 4.56 -8.36
CA VAL A 510 -31.12 3.86 -8.96
C VAL A 510 -31.69 2.59 -9.59
N GLU A 511 -31.40 2.37 -10.86
CA GLU A 511 -31.90 1.21 -11.60
C GLU A 511 -31.52 -0.10 -10.86
N GLU A 512 -32.49 -1.01 -10.74
CA GLU A 512 -32.37 -2.31 -10.04
C GLU A 512 -32.04 -2.23 -8.53
N VAL A 513 -32.15 -1.06 -7.92
CA VAL A 513 -32.07 -0.87 -6.47
C VAL A 513 -33.42 -0.38 -5.94
N PRO A 514 -34.02 -1.04 -4.92
CA PRO A 514 -35.29 -0.59 -4.36
C PRO A 514 -35.22 0.86 -3.85
N SER A 515 -36.08 1.75 -4.34
CA SER A 515 -36.03 3.18 -4.01
C SER A 515 -36.18 3.46 -2.51
N GLU A 516 -36.87 2.58 -1.78
CA GLU A 516 -37.03 2.65 -0.32
C GLU A 516 -35.69 2.63 0.44
N ILE A 517 -34.66 1.94 -0.07
CA ILE A 517 -33.36 1.84 0.62
C ILE A 517 -32.52 3.12 0.48
N LEU A 518 -32.79 3.95 -0.54
CA LEU A 518 -31.99 5.13 -0.85
C LEU A 518 -32.11 6.22 0.22
N ASP A 519 -33.25 6.25 0.93
CA ASP A 519 -33.43 7.06 2.12
C ASP A 519 -33.48 6.15 3.36
N PRO A 520 -32.39 6.05 4.14
CA PRO A 520 -32.27 5.10 5.23
C PRO A 520 -33.43 5.12 6.22
N VAL A 521 -34.01 6.31 6.47
CA VAL A 521 -35.15 6.45 7.38
C VAL A 521 -36.30 5.53 7.00
N ASN A 522 -36.54 5.28 5.71
CA ASN A 522 -37.63 4.44 5.22
C ASN A 522 -37.47 2.98 5.62
N THR A 523 -36.23 2.50 5.73
CA THR A 523 -35.92 1.10 6.06
C THR A 523 -36.00 0.78 7.54
N TRP A 524 -35.96 1.79 8.41
CA TRP A 524 -36.10 1.59 9.86
C TRP A 524 -37.57 1.41 10.23
N SER A 525 -37.88 0.39 11.03
CA SER A 525 -39.22 0.20 11.61
C SER A 525 -39.57 1.30 12.61
N ASP A 526 -38.60 1.67 13.47
CA ASP A 526 -38.71 2.76 14.42
C ASP A 526 -37.97 4.02 13.92
N LYS A 527 -38.73 5.04 13.54
CA LYS A 527 -38.18 6.31 13.03
C LYS A 527 -37.53 7.17 14.13
N ASN A 528 -37.93 7.00 15.38
CA ASN A 528 -37.31 7.70 16.50
C ASN A 528 -35.93 7.09 16.80
N ALA A 529 -35.83 5.76 16.82
CA ALA A 529 -34.55 5.08 16.97
C ALA A 529 -33.55 5.44 15.85
N TYR A 530 -34.04 5.60 14.61
CA TYR A 530 -33.24 6.14 13.51
C TYR A 530 -32.69 7.53 13.82
N ASN A 531 -33.54 8.47 14.25
CA ASN A 531 -33.15 9.84 14.54
C ASN A 531 -32.15 9.93 15.70
N GLU A 532 -32.36 9.17 16.78
CA GLU A 532 -31.42 9.10 17.90
C GLU A 532 -30.04 8.60 17.47
N THR A 533 -30.02 7.54 16.65
CA THR A 533 -28.77 6.96 16.12
C THR A 533 -28.08 7.92 15.15
N LEU A 534 -28.84 8.63 14.31
CA LEU A 534 -28.33 9.63 13.38
C LEU A 534 -27.65 10.79 14.12
N MET A 535 -28.29 11.31 15.17
CA MET A 535 -27.74 12.38 16.01
C MET A 535 -26.51 11.91 16.79
N LYS A 536 -26.51 10.67 17.28
CA LYS A 536 -25.33 10.04 17.91
C LYS A 536 -24.15 10.01 16.94
N LEU A 537 -24.36 9.51 15.71
CA LEU A 537 -23.29 9.45 14.71
C LEU A 537 -22.80 10.85 14.33
N ALA A 538 -23.72 11.82 14.14
CA ALA A 538 -23.37 13.21 13.86
C ALA A 538 -22.48 13.83 14.95
N GLY A 539 -22.78 13.56 16.23
CA GLY A 539 -21.92 13.95 17.36
C GLY A 539 -20.52 13.33 17.31
N LEU A 540 -20.42 12.05 16.94
CA LEU A 540 -19.12 11.37 16.78
C LEU A 540 -18.28 12.00 15.66
N PHE A 541 -18.90 12.37 14.54
CA PHE A 541 -18.23 13.10 13.46
C PHE A 541 -17.69 14.45 13.92
N LYS A 542 -18.50 15.26 14.63
CA LYS A 542 -18.05 16.56 15.18
C LYS A 542 -16.87 16.40 16.13
N ASN A 543 -16.98 15.50 17.11
CA ASN A 543 -15.93 15.25 18.09
C ASN A 543 -14.61 14.78 17.44
N ASN A 544 -14.70 13.93 16.41
CA ASN A 544 -13.51 13.52 15.66
C ASN A 544 -12.83 14.73 14.98
N PHE A 545 -13.64 15.60 14.38
CA PHE A 545 -13.15 16.71 13.58
C PHE A 545 -12.43 17.79 14.39
N GLU A 546 -12.72 17.92 15.68
CA GLU A 546 -12.00 18.83 16.61
C GLU A 546 -10.48 18.62 16.61
N THR A 547 -10.00 17.43 16.24
CA THR A 547 -8.55 17.13 16.15
C THR A 547 -7.87 17.89 15.00
N PHE A 548 -8.62 18.36 14.00
CA PHE A 548 -8.09 18.95 12.77
C PHE A 548 -8.30 20.46 12.65
N THR A 549 -9.00 21.09 13.60
CA THR A 549 -9.44 22.50 13.50
C THR A 549 -8.31 23.52 13.68
N ASN A 550 -7.22 23.14 14.34
CA ASN A 550 -6.11 24.05 14.66
C ASN A 550 -5.05 24.16 13.56
N TYR A 551 -5.22 23.48 12.41
CA TYR A 551 -4.26 23.50 11.31
C TYR A 551 -4.69 24.50 10.23
N GLN A 552 -3.77 25.39 9.85
CA GLN A 552 -3.98 26.40 8.82
C GLN A 552 -3.35 25.97 7.49
N ILE A 553 -4.06 26.16 6.39
CA ILE A 553 -3.53 26.02 5.03
C ILE A 553 -3.69 27.36 4.31
N GLY A 554 -2.59 27.94 3.87
CA GLY A 554 -2.57 29.26 3.24
C GLY A 554 -2.47 30.38 4.27
N GLU A 555 -2.88 31.58 3.87
CA GLU A 555 -2.79 32.79 4.71
C GLU A 555 -3.97 32.96 5.69
N ASP A 556 -5.09 32.24 5.48
CA ASP A 556 -6.31 32.36 6.29
C ASP A 556 -6.97 31.02 6.67
N ASN A 557 -8.00 31.07 7.52
CA ASN A 557 -8.74 29.90 8.03
C ASN A 557 -9.93 29.48 7.16
N LYS A 558 -10.14 30.09 5.98
CA LYS A 558 -11.41 29.93 5.23
C LYS A 558 -11.66 28.50 4.80
N LEU A 559 -10.62 27.79 4.35
CA LEU A 559 -10.77 26.39 3.91
C LEU A 559 -11.24 25.49 5.07
N THR A 560 -10.68 25.69 6.27
CA THR A 560 -11.08 24.93 7.46
C THR A 560 -12.53 25.26 7.85
N GLU A 561 -12.94 26.53 7.78
CA GLU A 561 -14.33 26.95 8.03
C GLU A 561 -15.31 26.35 7.01
N GLU A 562 -14.95 26.34 5.73
CA GLU A 562 -15.76 25.74 4.66
C GLU A 562 -15.93 24.24 4.87
N ILE A 563 -14.85 23.53 5.22
CA ILE A 563 -14.91 22.10 5.51
C ILE A 563 -15.80 21.83 6.73
N LEU A 564 -15.66 22.61 7.81
CA LEU A 564 -16.48 22.46 9.00
C LEU A 564 -17.96 22.72 8.73
N ALA A 565 -18.29 23.71 7.91
CA ALA A 565 -19.65 24.02 7.50
C ALA A 565 -20.28 22.90 6.66
N ALA A 566 -19.47 22.04 6.03
CA ALA A 566 -19.94 20.88 5.26
C ALA A 566 -20.16 19.62 6.11
N GLY A 567 -19.82 19.66 7.41
CA GLY A 567 -20.10 18.59 8.37
C GLY A 567 -21.59 18.52 8.77
N PRO A 568 -21.95 17.59 9.67
CA PRO A 568 -23.34 17.46 10.11
C PRO A 568 -23.81 18.66 10.94
N HIS A 569 -25.04 19.12 10.66
CA HIS A 569 -25.75 20.15 11.42
C HIS A 569 -26.66 19.47 12.45
N CYS A 570 -26.13 19.35 13.67
CA CYS A 570 -26.87 18.88 14.85
C CYS A 570 -27.59 20.01 15.54
#